data_AF-A0A845X0D0-F1
#
_entry.id   AF-A0A845X0D0-F1
#
_cell.length_a   1.000
_cell.length_b   1.000
_cell.length_c   1.000
_cell.angle_alpha   90.00
_cell.angle_beta   90.00
_cell.angle_gamma   90.00
#
_symmetry.space_group_name_H-M   'P 1'
#
loop_
_entity.id
_entity.type
_entity.pdbx_description
1 polymer ?
#
loop_
_entity_poly.entity_id
_entity_poly.type
_entity_poly.pdbx_seq_one_letter_code
_entity_poly.pdbx_strand_id
1 'polypeptide(L)'
;MSDSSTPQTSHFDSIDAALADIKAGRSVIVVDDENRENEGDLICAAQFATPDMINFMAVEARGLICLAMTGDRLDRLDLPLMVTNNTDPNQTAFTVSIDAGPHLGVTTGISADDRAKTIQVAINPATLPTDLRRPGHIFPLRAKIGGVLKRAGHTEAAVDLARLAGLYPAGVICEIQNPDGSMARLPQLFDYAQAHNLKLISIADLISYRLAHDRFVYRESVCAFPSQFGTFSLYAYRNSLDGSEHIAIVKGDPATFASQPVMVRMHSECLTGDALGSLRCDCRMQLQTALKMIEAAGQGVVVYLRQEGRGIGLVNKLKAYSLQDLGFDTVEANERLGFPADLRNYGMGAQILNDLGVRQIRLVTNNPRKIAGLKGYGLEVVDRLPLLIEATDYNVDYLATKAQKLGHLLLQTYLITLALDWQDGELSATQRYEHLEKLRDLARGVNLLVQEETRPVAIALFGKPVLVLHFGFDQPDLAPAEWYQMAPHPYAKAIATLLDQVVNLPYLHRLQLLIANGRDPLAHLRGNLSNASLAHPPSAQQGQWQTEVIYCHQFKG
;
A
#
# COMPACT_ATOMS: atom_id res chain seq x y z
N MET A 1 -31.77 -40.16 -9.79
CA MET A 1 -30.46 -40.15 -9.09
C MET A 1 -29.76 -38.89 -9.55
N SER A 2 -29.94 -37.82 -8.77
CA SER A 2 -29.37 -36.50 -9.00
C SER A 2 -27.95 -36.50 -8.47
N ASP A 3 -26.97 -36.41 -9.37
CA ASP A 3 -25.57 -36.27 -9.00
C ASP A 3 -25.31 -34.79 -8.69
N SER A 4 -25.06 -34.50 -7.42
CA SER A 4 -24.83 -33.16 -6.89
C SER A 4 -23.33 -32.94 -6.71
N SER A 5 -22.60 -32.66 -7.78
CA SER A 5 -21.26 -32.10 -7.69
C SER A 5 -21.38 -30.57 -7.68
N THR A 6 -21.38 -29.99 -6.49
CA THR A 6 -21.15 -28.54 -6.31
C THR A 6 -19.74 -28.23 -6.82
N PRO A 7 -19.53 -27.20 -7.66
CA PRO A 7 -18.18 -26.81 -8.05
C PRO A 7 -17.44 -26.34 -6.79
N GLN A 8 -16.37 -27.05 -6.41
CA GLN A 8 -15.48 -26.56 -5.36
C GLN A 8 -14.91 -25.22 -5.82
N THR A 9 -15.15 -24.19 -5.01
CA THR A 9 -14.57 -22.86 -5.19
C THR A 9 -13.04 -22.98 -5.17
N SER A 10 -12.41 -22.60 -6.29
CA SER A 10 -10.97 -22.54 -6.50
C SER A 10 -10.33 -21.50 -5.56
N HIS A 11 -9.89 -21.96 -4.41
CA HIS A 11 -9.20 -21.15 -3.40
C HIS A 11 -7.81 -21.72 -3.13
N PHE A 12 -6.83 -20.84 -2.94
CA PHE A 12 -5.50 -21.20 -2.47
C PHE A 12 -5.60 -21.83 -1.07
N ASP A 13 -4.74 -22.82 -0.81
CA ASP A 13 -4.58 -23.41 0.51
C ASP A 13 -3.87 -22.44 1.48
N SER A 14 -4.07 -22.63 2.77
CA SER A 14 -3.34 -21.87 3.79
C SER A 14 -1.84 -22.22 3.78
N ILE A 15 -0.99 -21.23 4.05
CA ILE A 15 0.45 -21.44 4.18
C ILE A 15 0.77 -22.46 5.29
N ASP A 16 0.06 -22.48 6.42
CA ASP A 16 0.27 -23.47 7.48
C ASP A 16 0.08 -24.92 6.99
N ALA A 17 -0.93 -25.17 6.14
CA ALA A 17 -1.14 -26.48 5.53
C ALA A 17 -0.02 -26.86 4.57
N ALA A 18 0.44 -25.93 3.74
CA ALA A 18 1.58 -26.15 2.84
C ALA A 18 2.88 -26.43 3.63
N LEU A 19 3.12 -25.71 4.73
CA LEU A 19 4.27 -25.94 5.61
C LEU A 19 4.20 -27.32 6.28
N ALA A 20 3.01 -27.78 6.69
CA ALA A 20 2.83 -29.13 7.21
C ALA A 20 3.18 -30.21 6.17
N ASP A 21 2.80 -29.99 4.90
CA ASP A 21 3.12 -30.90 3.80
C ASP A 21 4.61 -30.94 3.50
N ILE A 22 5.26 -29.78 3.38
CA ILE A 22 6.71 -29.67 3.22
C ILE A 22 7.45 -30.36 4.38
N LYS A 23 7.00 -30.14 5.63
CA LYS A 23 7.58 -30.78 6.81
C LYS A 23 7.44 -32.30 6.81
N ALA A 24 6.36 -32.81 6.22
CA ALA A 24 6.11 -34.24 6.04
C ALA A 24 6.85 -34.85 4.83
N GLY A 25 7.63 -34.06 4.09
CA GLY A 25 8.35 -34.52 2.88
C GLY A 25 7.48 -34.59 1.63
N ARG A 26 6.30 -33.98 1.65
CA ARG A 26 5.44 -33.83 0.47
C ARG A 26 5.81 -32.57 -0.30
N SER A 27 5.44 -32.56 -1.59
CA SER A 27 5.56 -31.37 -2.44
C SER A 27 4.33 -30.48 -2.31
N VAL A 28 4.49 -29.21 -2.68
CA VAL A 28 3.41 -28.24 -2.85
C VAL A 28 3.59 -27.52 -4.17
N ILE A 29 2.54 -26.91 -4.68
CA ILE A 29 2.58 -26.07 -5.86
C ILE A 29 2.61 -24.61 -5.40
N VAL A 30 3.52 -23.83 -5.96
CA VAL A 30 3.63 -22.40 -5.68
C VAL A 30 3.47 -21.63 -6.98
N VAL A 31 2.60 -20.63 -6.97
CA VAL A 31 2.41 -19.71 -8.11
C VAL A 31 2.92 -18.32 -7.80
N ASP A 32 3.48 -17.67 -8.81
CA ASP A 32 3.84 -16.26 -8.74
C ASP A 32 2.73 -15.33 -9.23
N ASP A 33 3.00 -14.02 -9.29
CA ASP A 33 2.04 -13.02 -9.74
C ASP A 33 1.78 -13.14 -11.25
N GLU A 34 0.54 -12.90 -11.69
CA GLU A 34 0.16 -12.93 -13.12
C GLU A 34 0.99 -11.99 -14.00
N ASN A 35 1.56 -10.93 -13.43
CA ASN A 35 2.41 -9.96 -14.14
C ASN A 35 3.92 -10.31 -14.10
N ARG A 36 4.30 -11.46 -13.54
CA ARG A 36 5.70 -11.94 -13.47
C ARG A 36 5.91 -13.08 -14.48
N GLU A 37 5.98 -14.34 -14.04
CA GLU A 37 6.09 -15.51 -14.93
C GLU A 37 4.70 -16.10 -15.23
N ASN A 38 3.74 -15.90 -14.32
CA ASN A 38 2.39 -16.46 -14.37
C ASN A 38 2.43 -18.00 -14.44
N GLU A 39 3.36 -18.60 -13.71
CA GLU A 39 3.70 -20.03 -13.74
C GLU A 39 3.55 -20.66 -12.37
N GLY A 40 3.46 -21.99 -12.35
CA GLY A 40 3.42 -22.79 -11.13
C GLY A 40 4.58 -23.75 -11.06
N ASP A 41 5.29 -23.75 -9.94
CA ASP A 41 6.39 -24.67 -9.66
C ASP A 41 5.94 -25.72 -8.64
N LEU A 42 6.32 -26.97 -8.89
CA LEU A 42 6.32 -28.01 -7.87
C LEU A 42 7.54 -27.83 -6.97
N ILE A 43 7.32 -27.65 -5.68
CA ILE A 43 8.35 -27.38 -4.68
C ILE A 43 8.35 -28.45 -3.60
N CYS A 44 9.53 -28.99 -3.28
CA CYS A 44 9.75 -29.82 -2.09
C CYS A 44 11.02 -29.41 -1.35
N ALA A 45 11.13 -29.77 -0.06
CA ALA A 45 12.37 -29.56 0.69
C ALA A 45 13.47 -30.51 0.19
N ALA A 46 14.66 -29.97 -0.09
CA ALA A 46 15.73 -30.72 -0.74
C ALA A 46 16.20 -31.96 0.05
N GLN A 47 16.11 -31.91 1.38
CA GLN A 47 16.43 -33.06 2.24
C GLN A 47 15.48 -34.26 2.05
N PHE A 48 14.31 -34.05 1.47
CA PHE A 48 13.34 -35.11 1.15
C PHE A 48 13.29 -35.44 -0.35
N ALA A 49 14.25 -34.96 -1.14
CA ALA A 49 14.36 -35.32 -2.55
C ALA A 49 14.76 -36.81 -2.71
N THR A 50 13.78 -37.64 -3.05
CA THR A 50 13.93 -39.07 -3.35
C THR A 50 13.94 -39.31 -4.87
N PRO A 51 14.43 -40.47 -5.34
CA PRO A 51 14.33 -40.84 -6.76
C PRO A 51 12.90 -40.78 -7.28
N ASP A 52 11.92 -41.27 -6.50
CA ASP A 52 10.49 -41.21 -6.87
C ASP A 52 9.99 -39.77 -7.04
N MET A 53 10.40 -38.85 -6.15
CA MET A 53 10.03 -37.44 -6.23
C MET A 53 10.64 -36.77 -7.47
N ILE A 54 11.91 -37.05 -7.76
CA ILE A 54 12.60 -36.52 -8.94
C ILE A 54 12.02 -37.11 -10.23
N ASN A 55 11.62 -38.38 -10.22
CA ASN A 55 10.92 -39.00 -11.34
C ASN A 55 9.55 -38.37 -11.54
N PHE A 56 8.79 -38.14 -10.46
CA PHE A 56 7.51 -37.43 -10.50
C PHE A 56 7.67 -36.03 -11.09
N MET A 57 8.65 -35.24 -10.63
CA MET A 57 8.98 -33.94 -11.23
C MET A 57 9.29 -34.06 -12.72
N ALA A 58 10.09 -35.03 -13.13
CA ALA A 58 10.49 -35.18 -14.54
C ALA A 58 9.34 -35.62 -15.47
N VAL A 59 8.39 -36.41 -14.97
CA VAL A 59 7.31 -36.98 -15.78
C VAL A 59 6.02 -36.16 -15.71
N GLU A 60 5.66 -35.68 -14.52
CA GLU A 60 4.38 -35.01 -14.25
C GLU A 60 4.51 -33.49 -14.20
N ALA A 61 5.67 -32.91 -13.85
CA ALA A 61 5.89 -31.46 -13.97
C ALA A 61 6.61 -31.09 -15.28
N ARG A 62 7.61 -31.88 -15.70
CA ARG A 62 8.31 -31.80 -17.01
C ARG A 62 9.20 -30.56 -17.21
N GLY A 63 9.22 -29.64 -16.26
CA GLY A 63 10.13 -28.50 -16.20
C GLY A 63 11.58 -28.86 -15.91
N LEU A 64 12.37 -27.82 -15.65
CA LEU A 64 13.79 -27.96 -15.33
C LEU A 64 13.95 -28.15 -13.83
N ILE A 65 14.43 -29.32 -13.42
CA ILE A 65 14.68 -29.61 -12.00
C ILE A 65 15.87 -28.79 -11.50
N CYS A 66 15.57 -27.82 -10.65
CA CYS A 66 16.55 -26.91 -10.07
C CYS A 66 16.66 -27.11 -8.55
N LEU A 67 17.83 -26.77 -7.99
CA LEU A 67 18.11 -26.85 -6.56
C LEU A 67 18.30 -25.45 -5.99
N ALA A 68 17.28 -24.89 -5.35
CA ALA A 68 17.35 -23.60 -4.69
C ALA A 68 18.11 -23.70 -3.36
N MET A 69 19.13 -22.87 -3.18
CA MET A 69 20.01 -22.90 -2.00
C MET A 69 20.35 -21.50 -1.50
N THR A 70 20.75 -21.43 -0.23
CA THR A 70 21.34 -20.21 0.34
C THR A 70 22.70 -19.91 -0.30
N GLY A 71 23.00 -18.62 -0.45
CA GLY A 71 24.28 -18.15 -0.98
C GLY A 71 25.49 -18.69 -0.22
N ASP A 72 25.45 -18.69 1.11
CA ASP A 72 26.55 -19.20 1.94
C ASP A 72 26.90 -20.66 1.65
N ARG A 73 25.90 -21.48 1.35
CA ARG A 73 26.13 -22.89 1.02
C ARG A 73 26.75 -23.04 -0.37
N LEU A 74 26.27 -22.28 -1.35
CA LEU A 74 26.85 -22.25 -2.70
C LEU A 74 28.30 -21.76 -2.67
N ASP A 75 28.61 -20.74 -1.86
CA ASP A 75 29.96 -20.21 -1.69
C ASP A 75 30.91 -21.26 -1.08
N ARG A 76 30.46 -22.01 -0.06
CA ARG A 76 31.24 -23.13 0.52
C ARG A 76 31.52 -24.26 -0.46
N LEU A 77 30.63 -24.47 -1.43
CA LEU A 77 30.77 -25.48 -2.47
C LEU A 77 31.51 -24.98 -3.71
N ASP A 78 31.97 -23.73 -3.73
CA ASP A 78 32.57 -23.09 -4.90
C ASP A 78 31.68 -23.24 -6.15
N LEU A 79 30.43 -22.77 -6.02
CA LEU A 79 29.43 -22.76 -7.08
C LEU A 79 29.13 -21.31 -7.50
N PRO A 80 29.98 -20.70 -8.36
CA PRO A 80 29.72 -19.37 -8.88
C PRO A 80 28.51 -19.36 -9.81
N LEU A 81 27.97 -18.16 -10.06
CA LEU A 81 26.96 -17.95 -11.10
C LEU A 81 27.48 -18.44 -12.46
N MET A 82 26.62 -19.05 -13.27
CA MET A 82 27.00 -19.60 -14.57
C MET A 82 27.41 -18.49 -15.56
N VAL A 83 26.86 -17.29 -15.42
CA VAL A 83 27.14 -16.13 -16.26
C VAL A 83 27.56 -14.94 -15.40
N THR A 84 28.47 -14.12 -15.94
CA THR A 84 28.95 -12.90 -15.27
C THR A 84 28.00 -11.72 -15.46
N ASN A 85 27.34 -11.63 -16.62
CA ASN A 85 26.31 -10.63 -16.91
C ASN A 85 24.97 -11.33 -17.13
N ASN A 86 24.09 -11.28 -16.12
CA ASN A 86 22.78 -11.91 -16.20
C ASN A 86 21.80 -11.04 -16.98
N THR A 87 21.41 -11.49 -18.18
CA THR A 87 20.46 -10.80 -19.07
C THR A 87 19.03 -11.29 -18.92
N ASP A 88 18.76 -12.20 -17.98
CA ASP A 88 17.41 -12.66 -17.64
C ASP A 88 16.59 -11.50 -17.05
N PRO A 89 15.37 -11.21 -17.55
CA PRO A 89 14.54 -10.12 -17.03
C PRO A 89 14.14 -10.30 -15.56
N ASN A 90 13.94 -11.54 -15.11
CA ASN A 90 13.64 -11.95 -13.73
C ASN A 90 14.90 -12.17 -12.88
N GLN A 91 16.08 -12.02 -13.47
CA GLN A 91 17.40 -12.13 -12.84
C GLN A 91 17.57 -13.46 -12.08
N THR A 92 17.07 -14.56 -12.67
CA THR A 92 17.18 -15.90 -12.10
C THR A 92 18.65 -16.30 -11.97
N ALA A 93 19.07 -16.64 -10.75
CA ALA A 93 20.48 -16.72 -10.37
C ALA A 93 21.04 -18.14 -10.48
N PHE A 94 21.11 -18.66 -11.72
CA PHE A 94 21.73 -19.95 -12.01
C PHE A 94 23.22 -19.97 -11.68
N THR A 95 23.63 -21.00 -10.96
CA THR A 95 25.04 -21.38 -10.81
C THR A 95 25.46 -22.38 -11.89
N VAL A 96 26.75 -22.67 -11.97
CA VAL A 96 27.24 -23.81 -12.77
C VAL A 96 26.50 -25.10 -12.40
N SER A 97 26.05 -25.87 -13.39
CA SER A 97 25.34 -27.13 -13.13
C SER A 97 26.28 -28.17 -12.52
N ILE A 98 25.71 -29.09 -11.74
CA ILE A 98 26.46 -30.06 -10.94
C ILE A 98 25.92 -31.49 -11.04
N ASP A 99 26.84 -32.45 -10.88
CA ASP A 99 26.57 -33.84 -10.53
C ASP A 99 27.46 -34.23 -9.36
N ALA A 100 27.05 -35.15 -8.49
CA ALA A 100 28.00 -35.74 -7.56
C ALA A 100 29.03 -36.61 -8.30
N GLY A 101 30.20 -36.79 -7.68
CA GLY A 101 31.29 -37.58 -8.22
C GLY A 101 30.99 -39.09 -8.26
N PRO A 102 31.65 -39.86 -9.15
CA PRO A 102 31.47 -41.31 -9.22
C PRO A 102 31.80 -42.05 -7.93
N HIS A 103 32.73 -41.52 -7.13
CA HIS A 103 33.07 -42.06 -5.80
C HIS A 103 31.91 -41.97 -4.80
N LEU A 104 30.89 -41.17 -5.09
CA LEU A 104 29.66 -41.03 -4.31
C LEU A 104 28.49 -41.82 -4.90
N GLY A 105 28.73 -42.62 -5.95
CA GLY A 105 27.76 -43.54 -6.54
C GLY A 105 26.91 -42.96 -7.67
N VAL A 106 27.24 -41.76 -8.18
CA VAL A 106 26.56 -41.17 -9.35
C VAL A 106 27.25 -41.60 -10.64
N THR A 107 26.46 -42.03 -11.63
CA THR A 107 26.97 -42.49 -12.92
C THR A 107 26.98 -41.36 -13.95
N THR A 108 25.99 -41.33 -14.85
CA THR A 108 25.83 -40.34 -15.90
C THR A 108 25.25 -39.03 -15.37
N GLY A 109 24.58 -39.04 -14.21
CA GLY A 109 24.03 -37.84 -13.57
C GLY A 109 22.54 -37.61 -13.84
N ILE A 110 22.00 -38.11 -14.95
CA ILE A 110 20.66 -37.72 -15.44
C ILE A 110 19.50 -38.54 -14.85
N SER A 111 19.76 -39.76 -14.35
CA SER A 111 18.69 -40.60 -13.80
C SER A 111 18.04 -39.94 -12.58
N ALA A 112 16.83 -40.36 -12.22
CA ALA A 112 16.17 -39.86 -11.03
C ALA A 112 16.99 -40.16 -9.76
N ASP A 113 17.61 -41.34 -9.68
CA ASP A 113 18.54 -41.72 -8.63
C ASP A 113 19.77 -40.81 -8.57
N ASP A 114 20.44 -40.59 -9.70
CA ASP A 114 21.66 -39.79 -9.78
C ASP A 114 21.40 -38.32 -9.41
N ARG A 115 20.28 -37.76 -9.88
CA ARG A 115 19.84 -36.39 -9.56
C ARG A 115 19.46 -36.25 -8.08
N ALA A 116 18.67 -37.18 -7.54
CA ALA A 116 18.34 -37.19 -6.11
C ALA A 116 19.61 -37.30 -5.26
N LYS A 117 20.54 -38.19 -5.62
CA LYS A 117 21.83 -38.35 -4.93
C LYS A 117 22.66 -37.07 -4.97
N THR A 118 22.73 -36.42 -6.13
CA THR A 118 23.42 -35.14 -6.30
C THR A 118 22.85 -34.06 -5.39
N ILE A 119 21.52 -33.96 -5.28
CA ILE A 119 20.85 -33.03 -4.34
C ILE A 119 21.24 -33.33 -2.89
N GLN A 120 21.19 -34.59 -2.47
CA GLN A 120 21.58 -35.00 -1.10
C GLN A 120 23.05 -34.68 -0.80
N VAL A 121 23.95 -34.88 -1.76
CA VAL A 121 25.37 -34.51 -1.64
C VAL A 121 25.51 -32.99 -1.54
N ALA A 122 24.80 -32.21 -2.36
CA ALA A 122 24.88 -30.75 -2.36
C ALA A 122 24.41 -30.12 -1.03
N ILE A 123 23.45 -30.71 -0.33
CA ILE A 123 22.98 -30.19 0.98
C ILE A 123 23.76 -30.75 2.18
N ASN A 124 24.54 -31.81 2.02
CA ASN A 124 25.28 -32.42 3.12
C ASN A 124 26.42 -31.51 3.63
N PRO A 125 26.43 -31.08 4.90
CA PRO A 125 27.41 -30.12 5.41
C PRO A 125 28.88 -30.56 5.28
N ALA A 126 29.16 -31.86 5.16
CA ALA A 126 30.51 -32.40 5.02
C ALA A 126 31.05 -32.40 3.58
N THR A 127 30.19 -32.17 2.58
CA THR A 127 30.58 -32.18 1.15
C THR A 127 31.57 -31.06 0.84
N LEU A 128 32.63 -31.43 0.12
CA LEU A 128 33.65 -30.52 -0.38
C LEU A 128 33.38 -30.11 -1.84
N PRO A 129 33.92 -28.99 -2.33
CA PRO A 129 33.78 -28.59 -3.73
C PRO A 129 34.21 -29.66 -4.75
N THR A 130 35.20 -30.49 -4.40
CA THR A 130 35.75 -31.58 -5.22
C THR A 130 34.85 -32.81 -5.30
N ASP A 131 33.83 -32.91 -4.44
CA ASP A 131 32.84 -33.98 -4.49
C ASP A 131 31.81 -33.78 -5.61
N LEU A 132 31.77 -32.58 -6.20
CA LEU A 132 30.86 -32.18 -7.26
C LEU A 132 31.61 -32.01 -8.58
N ARG A 133 31.08 -32.61 -9.64
CA ARG A 133 31.50 -32.40 -11.03
C ARG A 133 30.76 -31.20 -11.61
N ARG A 134 31.42 -30.48 -12.51
CA ARG A 134 30.90 -29.31 -13.24
C ARG A 134 31.31 -29.47 -14.73
N PRO A 135 30.40 -29.41 -15.71
CA PRO A 135 28.94 -29.32 -15.56
C PRO A 135 28.32 -30.63 -15.02
N GLY A 136 27.00 -30.61 -14.80
CA GLY A 136 26.17 -31.78 -14.51
C GLY A 136 24.69 -31.51 -14.79
N HIS A 137 23.80 -32.26 -14.13
CA HIS A 137 22.37 -32.34 -14.48
C HIS A 137 21.42 -31.79 -13.42
N ILE A 138 21.93 -31.35 -12.27
CA ILE A 138 21.20 -30.50 -11.32
C ILE A 138 21.65 -29.05 -11.52
N PHE A 139 20.70 -28.12 -11.49
CA PHE A 139 20.94 -26.70 -11.69
C PHE A 139 20.72 -25.93 -10.39
N PRO A 140 21.78 -25.64 -9.60
CA PRO A 140 21.59 -24.91 -8.36
C PRO A 140 21.30 -23.43 -8.62
N LEU A 141 20.37 -22.88 -7.85
CA LEU A 141 19.90 -21.51 -7.90
C LEU A 141 20.26 -20.79 -6.60
N ARG A 142 20.83 -19.59 -6.71
CA ARG A 142 21.18 -18.75 -5.55
C ARG A 142 20.00 -17.92 -5.09
N ALA A 143 19.40 -18.27 -3.95
CA ALA A 143 18.38 -17.44 -3.31
C ALA A 143 18.98 -16.14 -2.75
N LYS A 144 18.24 -15.04 -2.87
CA LYS A 144 18.58 -13.76 -2.26
C LYS A 144 18.43 -13.81 -0.74
N ILE A 145 19.35 -13.13 -0.03
CA ILE A 145 19.19 -12.88 1.40
C ILE A 145 17.89 -12.10 1.61
N GLY A 146 17.08 -12.55 2.57
CA GLY A 146 15.74 -12.03 2.82
C GLY A 146 14.62 -12.81 2.13
N GLY A 147 14.93 -13.75 1.22
CA GLY A 147 13.95 -14.64 0.60
C GLY A 147 12.86 -13.89 -0.18
N VAL A 148 11.61 -14.35 -0.10
CA VAL A 148 10.49 -13.77 -0.86
C VAL A 148 10.19 -12.31 -0.51
N LEU A 149 10.65 -11.85 0.66
CA LEU A 149 10.56 -10.44 1.06
C LEU A 149 11.51 -9.54 0.26
N LYS A 150 12.56 -10.11 -0.35
CA LYS A 150 13.53 -9.38 -1.17
C LYS A 150 13.33 -9.61 -2.67
N ARG A 151 12.98 -10.84 -3.07
CA ARG A 151 12.66 -11.21 -4.45
C ARG A 151 11.52 -12.22 -4.45
N ALA A 152 10.39 -11.86 -5.03
CA ALA A 152 9.20 -12.70 -5.10
C ALA A 152 9.32 -13.75 -6.23
N GLY A 153 10.24 -14.72 -6.09
CA GLY A 153 10.42 -15.81 -7.07
C GLY A 153 10.40 -17.20 -6.44
N HIS A 154 10.19 -18.24 -7.27
CA HIS A 154 10.12 -19.63 -6.82
C HIS A 154 11.41 -20.11 -6.13
N THR A 155 12.58 -19.61 -6.56
CA THR A 155 13.86 -19.85 -5.90
C THR A 155 13.83 -19.46 -4.42
N GLU A 156 13.38 -18.24 -4.12
CA GLU A 156 13.28 -17.75 -2.75
C GLU A 156 12.17 -18.48 -1.98
N ALA A 157 11.03 -18.74 -2.62
CA ALA A 157 9.91 -19.45 -2.00
C ALA A 157 10.31 -20.85 -1.53
N ALA A 158 11.08 -21.59 -2.33
CA ALA A 158 11.56 -22.93 -1.98
C ALA A 158 12.44 -22.95 -0.73
N VAL A 159 13.38 -21.99 -0.64
CA VAL A 159 14.26 -21.84 0.53
C VAL A 159 13.47 -21.40 1.76
N ASP A 160 12.53 -20.48 1.59
CA ASP A 160 11.70 -19.98 2.68
C ASP A 160 10.74 -21.03 3.24
N LEU A 161 10.07 -21.79 2.38
CA LEU A 161 9.16 -22.86 2.80
C LEU A 161 9.91 -23.93 3.60
N ALA A 162 11.09 -24.36 3.13
CA ALA A 162 11.93 -25.30 3.86
C ALA A 162 12.36 -24.74 5.24
N ARG A 163 12.80 -23.48 5.29
CA ARG A 163 13.16 -22.80 6.54
C ARG A 163 11.98 -22.69 7.51
N LEU A 164 10.82 -22.23 7.04
CA LEU A 164 9.61 -22.04 7.84
C LEU A 164 9.06 -23.37 8.37
N ALA A 165 9.24 -24.46 7.62
CA ALA A 165 8.92 -25.83 8.07
C ALA A 165 9.92 -26.38 9.11
N GLY A 166 11.00 -25.66 9.43
CA GLY A 166 12.04 -26.07 10.37
C GLY A 166 13.04 -27.06 9.78
N LEU A 167 13.22 -27.07 8.45
CA LEU A 167 14.10 -27.97 7.72
C LEU A 167 15.37 -27.26 7.23
N TYR A 168 16.29 -28.00 6.62
CA TYR A 168 17.46 -27.40 5.97
C TYR A 168 17.00 -26.42 4.87
N PRO A 169 17.53 -25.17 4.82
CA PRO A 169 17.02 -24.10 3.95
C PRO A 169 17.48 -24.28 2.50
N ALA A 170 17.01 -25.35 1.86
CA ALA A 170 17.15 -25.63 0.44
C ALA A 170 15.92 -26.38 -0.07
N GLY A 171 15.52 -26.12 -1.31
CA GLY A 171 14.37 -26.76 -1.94
C GLY A 171 14.66 -27.16 -3.37
N VAL A 172 13.91 -28.15 -3.86
CA VAL A 172 13.93 -28.55 -5.26
C VAL A 172 12.68 -28.00 -5.91
N ILE A 173 12.85 -27.36 -7.06
CA ILE A 173 11.76 -26.76 -7.85
C ILE A 173 11.75 -27.32 -9.27
N CYS A 174 10.57 -27.40 -9.86
CA CYS A 174 10.36 -27.83 -11.23
C CYS A 174 9.08 -27.18 -11.76
N GLU A 175 9.17 -26.41 -12.84
CA GLU A 175 8.00 -25.76 -13.43
C GLU A 175 7.01 -26.81 -13.99
N ILE A 176 5.71 -26.55 -13.89
CA ILE A 176 4.66 -27.47 -14.33
C ILE A 176 4.24 -27.12 -15.77
N GLN A 177 4.44 -28.07 -16.68
CA GLN A 177 4.01 -27.98 -18.08
C GLN A 177 2.80 -28.86 -18.34
N ASN A 178 1.92 -28.37 -19.20
CA ASN A 178 0.86 -29.15 -19.81
C ASN A 178 1.45 -30.28 -20.70
N PRO A 179 0.67 -31.33 -21.00
CA PRO A 179 1.12 -32.42 -21.87
C PRO A 179 1.56 -32.02 -23.28
N ASP A 180 1.06 -30.86 -23.77
CA ASP A 180 1.43 -30.29 -25.07
C ASP A 180 2.73 -29.47 -25.04
N GLY A 181 3.36 -29.35 -23.87
CA GLY A 181 4.60 -28.58 -23.64
C GLY A 181 4.38 -27.09 -23.37
N SER A 182 3.13 -26.61 -23.32
CA SER A 182 2.83 -25.26 -22.85
C SER A 182 2.92 -25.19 -21.32
N MET A 183 3.16 -24.00 -20.75
CA MET A 183 3.18 -23.82 -19.30
C MET A 183 1.77 -23.91 -18.70
N ALA A 184 1.62 -24.64 -17.60
CA ALA A 184 0.34 -24.73 -16.89
C ALA A 184 0.02 -23.39 -16.22
N ARG A 185 -1.15 -22.83 -16.51
CA ARG A 185 -1.64 -21.58 -15.90
C ARG A 185 -2.59 -21.88 -14.75
N LEU A 186 -2.92 -20.86 -13.96
CA LEU A 186 -3.65 -21.00 -12.70
C LEU A 186 -4.88 -21.94 -12.74
N PRO A 187 -5.79 -21.89 -13.74
CA PRO A 187 -6.91 -22.84 -13.80
C PRO A 187 -6.45 -24.30 -13.92
N GLN A 188 -5.44 -24.56 -14.76
CA GLN A 188 -4.86 -25.89 -14.96
C GLN A 188 -4.08 -26.36 -13.73
N LEU A 189 -3.49 -25.44 -12.98
CA LEU A 189 -2.79 -25.74 -11.74
C LEU A 189 -3.75 -26.16 -10.62
N PHE A 190 -4.98 -25.63 -10.58
CA PHE A 190 -6.02 -26.15 -9.69
C PHE A 190 -6.37 -27.61 -10.02
N ASP A 191 -6.57 -27.92 -11.31
CA ASP A 191 -6.85 -29.28 -11.76
C ASP A 191 -5.69 -30.23 -11.45
N TYR A 192 -4.45 -29.78 -11.68
CA TYR A 192 -3.23 -30.52 -11.36
C TYR A 192 -3.08 -30.79 -9.86
N ALA A 193 -3.31 -29.76 -9.02
CA ALA A 193 -3.28 -29.86 -7.57
C ALA A 193 -4.28 -30.91 -7.06
N GLN A 194 -5.50 -30.91 -7.62
CA GLN A 194 -6.53 -31.88 -7.27
C GLN A 194 -6.15 -33.30 -7.72
N ALA A 195 -5.68 -33.46 -8.96
CA ALA A 195 -5.32 -34.76 -9.53
C ALA A 195 -4.21 -35.47 -8.74
N HIS A 196 -3.24 -34.69 -8.25
CA HIS A 196 -2.08 -35.20 -7.51
C HIS A 196 -2.20 -35.03 -5.98
N ASN A 197 -3.33 -34.51 -5.49
CA ASN A 197 -3.58 -34.23 -4.07
C ASN A 197 -2.46 -33.38 -3.43
N LEU A 198 -2.11 -32.28 -4.10
CA LEU A 198 -1.09 -31.33 -3.70
C LEU A 198 -1.73 -30.03 -3.22
N LYS A 199 -1.06 -29.34 -2.30
CA LYS A 199 -1.45 -28.01 -1.85
C LYS A 199 -1.01 -26.95 -2.86
N LEU A 200 -1.88 -25.97 -3.14
CA LEU A 200 -1.59 -24.86 -4.05
C LEU A 200 -1.60 -23.55 -3.28
N ILE A 201 -0.48 -22.83 -3.28
CA ILE A 201 -0.31 -21.54 -2.60
C ILE A 201 0.25 -20.48 -3.54
N SER A 202 0.09 -19.20 -3.18
CA SER A 202 0.71 -18.09 -3.91
C SER A 202 1.94 -17.54 -3.18
N ILE A 203 2.92 -17.01 -3.93
CA ILE A 203 4.04 -16.25 -3.35
C ILE A 203 3.52 -15.03 -2.58
N ALA A 204 2.45 -14.40 -3.04
CA ALA A 204 1.82 -13.27 -2.34
C ALA A 204 1.32 -13.65 -0.94
N ASP A 205 0.71 -14.83 -0.79
CA ASP A 205 0.28 -15.36 0.51
C ASP A 205 1.49 -15.74 1.38
N LEU A 206 2.54 -16.31 0.79
CA LEU A 206 3.78 -16.62 1.51
C LEU A 206 4.48 -15.35 2.01
N ILE A 207 4.53 -14.30 1.20
CA ILE A 207 5.03 -12.97 1.61
C ILE A 207 4.19 -12.45 2.78
N SER A 208 2.86 -12.48 2.66
CA SER A 208 1.95 -12.03 3.73
C SER A 208 2.15 -12.82 5.02
N TYR A 209 2.29 -14.14 4.92
CA TYR A 209 2.57 -15.02 6.05
C TYR A 209 3.90 -14.69 6.72
N ARG A 210 4.97 -14.53 5.94
CA ARG A 210 6.29 -14.14 6.46
C ARG A 210 6.26 -12.76 7.11
N LEU A 211 5.57 -11.80 6.51
CA LEU A 211 5.44 -10.46 7.07
C LEU A 211 4.70 -10.44 8.42
N ALA A 212 3.79 -11.39 8.65
CA ALA A 212 3.08 -11.58 9.91
C ALA A 212 3.88 -12.36 10.98
N HIS A 213 4.73 -13.31 10.57
CA HIS A 213 5.41 -14.23 11.50
C HIS A 213 6.91 -13.93 11.70
N ASP A 214 7.61 -13.41 10.69
CA ASP A 214 9.01 -13.02 10.79
C ASP A 214 9.13 -11.60 11.37
N ARG A 215 10.03 -11.41 12.32
CA ARG A 215 10.39 -10.08 12.84
C ARG A 215 11.72 -9.67 12.25
N PHE A 216 11.73 -8.57 11.51
CA PHE A 216 12.94 -8.04 10.87
C PHE A 216 13.07 -6.53 10.98
N VAL A 217 12.13 -5.88 11.67
CA VAL A 217 12.22 -4.47 12.07
C VAL A 217 12.46 -4.42 13.58
N TYR A 218 13.58 -3.80 13.98
CA TYR A 218 14.03 -3.75 15.37
C TYR A 218 14.14 -2.31 15.85
N ARG A 219 13.65 -2.04 17.06
CA ARG A 219 13.81 -0.75 17.72
C ARG A 219 15.24 -0.58 18.20
N GLU A 220 15.90 0.47 17.75
CA GLU A 220 17.30 0.78 18.05
C GLU A 220 17.42 1.81 19.19
N SER A 221 16.55 2.82 19.21
CA SER A 221 16.63 3.91 20.20
C SER A 221 15.29 4.60 20.41
N VAL A 222 15.14 5.24 21.56
CA VAL A 222 14.01 6.11 21.90
C VAL A 222 14.54 7.40 22.50
N CYS A 223 14.04 8.55 22.05
CA CYS A 223 14.38 9.84 22.64
C CYS A 223 13.17 10.78 22.74
N ALA A 224 13.25 11.75 23.67
CA ALA A 224 12.28 12.83 23.72
C ALA A 224 12.44 13.75 22.50
N PHE A 225 11.31 14.19 21.94
CA PHE A 225 11.26 15.04 20.76
C PHE A 225 10.36 16.25 20.99
N PRO A 226 10.93 17.35 21.52
CA PRO A 226 10.26 18.64 21.50
C PRO A 226 10.22 19.16 20.06
N SER A 227 9.04 19.53 19.58
CA SER A 227 8.84 20.04 18.23
C SER A 227 7.90 21.25 18.23
N GLN A 228 7.86 21.98 17.12
CA GLN A 228 6.88 23.06 16.93
C GLN A 228 5.41 22.59 16.91
N PHE A 229 5.18 21.28 16.85
CA PHE A 229 3.84 20.68 16.84
C PHE A 229 3.44 20.08 18.19
N GLY A 230 4.32 20.15 19.20
CA GLY A 230 4.10 19.50 20.48
C GLY A 230 5.30 18.67 20.94
N THR A 231 5.12 17.97 22.06
CA THR A 231 6.13 17.10 22.64
C THR A 231 5.78 15.63 22.39
N PHE A 232 6.70 14.92 21.76
CA PHE A 232 6.57 13.52 21.37
C PHE A 232 7.75 12.69 21.87
N SER A 233 7.69 11.39 21.66
CA SER A 233 8.85 10.49 21.69
C SER A 233 9.16 10.03 20.27
N LEU A 234 10.43 10.02 19.88
CA LEU A 234 10.89 9.42 18.63
C LEU A 234 11.44 8.02 18.89
N TYR A 235 10.91 7.05 18.16
CA TYR A 235 11.36 5.67 18.17
C TYR A 235 12.09 5.41 16.85
N ALA A 236 13.38 5.08 16.91
CA ALA A 236 14.17 4.71 15.74
C ALA A 236 14.12 3.19 15.53
N TYR A 237 13.89 2.78 14.29
CA TYR A 237 13.82 1.39 13.87
C TYR A 237 14.80 1.10 12.73
N ARG A 238 15.37 -0.10 12.72
CA ARG A 238 16.21 -0.61 11.65
C ARG A 238 15.62 -1.89 11.05
N ASN A 239 15.60 -1.95 9.73
CA ASN A 239 15.28 -3.14 8.96
C ASN A 239 16.54 -4.00 8.80
N SER A 240 16.54 -5.21 9.34
CA SER A 240 17.69 -6.11 9.27
C SER A 240 17.92 -6.71 7.87
N LEU A 241 16.95 -6.60 6.95
CA LEU A 241 17.04 -7.17 5.60
C LEU A 241 17.85 -6.30 4.64
N ASP A 242 17.80 -4.97 4.80
CA ASP A 242 18.47 -4.03 3.90
C ASP A 242 19.18 -2.87 4.61
N GLY A 243 19.13 -2.84 5.95
CA GLY A 243 19.76 -1.81 6.76
C GLY A 243 19.03 -0.47 6.75
N SER A 244 17.87 -0.36 6.10
CA SER A 244 17.08 0.87 6.09
C SER A 244 16.60 1.24 7.49
N GLU A 245 16.46 2.55 7.71
CA GLU A 245 16.08 3.10 9.00
C GLU A 245 14.74 3.82 8.87
N HIS A 246 13.89 3.71 9.89
CA HIS A 246 12.58 4.35 9.95
C HIS A 246 12.37 4.95 11.32
N ILE A 247 11.41 5.86 11.44
CA ILE A 247 11.03 6.41 12.74
C ILE A 247 9.53 6.30 12.98
N ALA A 248 9.15 6.18 14.24
CA ALA A 248 7.80 6.47 14.71
C ALA A 248 7.82 7.67 15.64
N ILE A 249 6.96 8.65 15.37
CA ILE A 249 6.74 9.83 16.20
C ILE A 249 5.50 9.55 17.04
N VAL A 250 5.68 9.42 18.35
CA VAL A 250 4.68 8.85 19.27
C VAL A 250 4.25 9.89 20.30
N LYS A 251 2.94 10.02 20.48
CA LYS A 251 2.30 10.77 21.57
C LYS A 251 1.57 9.79 22.48
N GLY A 252 1.68 10.00 23.79
CA GLY A 252 1.10 9.13 24.81
C GLY A 252 2.02 7.97 25.18
N ASP A 253 1.49 7.03 25.96
CA ASP A 253 2.23 5.87 26.45
C ASP A 253 1.87 4.60 25.64
N PRO A 254 2.83 4.01 24.90
CA PRO A 254 2.62 2.76 24.16
C PRO A 254 2.07 1.61 25.00
N ALA A 255 2.32 1.57 26.32
CA ALA A 255 1.77 0.53 27.19
C ALA A 255 0.23 0.50 27.20
N THR A 256 -0.41 1.61 26.84
CA THR A 256 -1.87 1.75 26.79
C THR A 256 -2.47 1.47 25.39
N PHE A 257 -1.64 1.31 24.35
CA PHE A 257 -2.11 1.22 22.96
C PHE A 257 -2.84 -0.08 22.63
N ALA A 258 -2.60 -1.14 23.39
CA ALA A 258 -3.24 -2.43 23.15
C ALA A 258 -4.72 -2.48 23.57
N SER A 259 -5.15 -1.59 24.47
CA SER A 259 -6.50 -1.60 25.06
C SER A 259 -7.47 -0.63 24.41
N GLN A 260 -7.05 0.16 23.42
CA GLN A 260 -7.90 1.20 22.81
C GLN A 260 -7.46 1.55 21.39
N PRO A 261 -8.37 2.08 20.55
CA PRO A 261 -8.03 2.61 19.23
C PRO A 261 -6.99 3.73 19.29
N VAL A 262 -5.94 3.63 18.48
CA VAL A 262 -4.87 4.64 18.38
C VAL A 262 -4.97 5.40 17.07
N MET A 263 -4.84 6.73 17.12
CA MET A 263 -4.73 7.54 15.90
C MET A 263 -3.38 7.27 15.22
N VAL A 264 -3.41 6.77 13.98
CA VAL A 264 -2.18 6.41 13.26
C VAL A 264 -2.11 7.10 11.91
N ARG A 265 -0.95 7.65 11.59
CA ARG A 265 -0.60 8.16 10.27
C ARG A 265 0.56 7.36 9.67
N MET A 266 0.28 6.65 8.57
CA MET A 266 1.32 6.04 7.72
C MET A 266 1.85 7.06 6.72
N HIS A 267 2.99 7.67 7.03
CA HIS A 267 3.65 8.67 6.20
C HIS A 267 4.84 8.06 5.45
N SER A 268 4.91 8.33 4.15
CA SER A 268 6.06 7.96 3.32
C SER A 268 6.91 9.20 3.13
N GLU A 269 8.21 9.05 3.35
CA GLU A 269 9.20 10.12 3.17
C GLU A 269 9.02 10.81 1.82
N CYS A 270 9.04 12.13 1.87
CA CYS A 270 9.08 12.99 0.71
C CYS A 270 10.06 14.11 1.02
N LEU A 271 11.35 13.91 0.73
CA LEU A 271 12.41 14.88 1.01
C LEU A 271 12.07 16.27 0.43
N THR A 272 11.64 16.28 -0.84
CA THR A 272 11.29 17.54 -1.52
C THR A 272 10.13 18.27 -0.84
N GLY A 273 9.13 17.55 -0.33
CA GLY A 273 8.00 18.13 0.39
C GLY A 273 8.37 18.45 1.84
N ASP A 274 8.60 17.40 2.62
CA ASP A 274 8.74 17.42 4.08
C ASP A 274 9.88 18.31 4.55
N ALA A 275 11.07 18.21 3.91
CA ALA A 275 12.26 18.95 4.32
C ALA A 275 12.50 20.24 3.52
N LEU A 276 12.31 20.20 2.20
CA LEU A 276 12.63 21.35 1.31
C LEU A 276 11.43 22.27 1.03
N GLY A 277 10.22 21.87 1.40
CA GLY A 277 9.04 22.72 1.30
C GLY A 277 8.43 22.87 -0.10
N SER A 278 8.63 21.88 -0.97
CA SER A 278 8.04 21.86 -2.32
C SER A 278 6.52 22.04 -2.29
N LEU A 279 6.04 22.98 -3.10
CA LEU A 279 4.60 23.22 -3.30
C LEU A 279 3.97 22.29 -4.35
N ARG A 280 4.77 21.54 -5.13
CA ARG A 280 4.28 20.56 -6.12
C ARG A 280 3.53 19.37 -5.50
N CYS A 281 3.68 19.17 -4.19
CA CYS A 281 3.03 18.08 -3.48
C CYS A 281 2.49 18.57 -2.13
N ASP A 282 1.60 17.80 -1.55
CA ASP A 282 0.94 18.08 -0.27
C ASP A 282 1.60 17.37 0.93
N CYS A 283 2.72 16.67 0.72
CA CYS A 283 3.31 15.76 1.73
C CYS A 283 3.67 16.47 3.04
N ARG A 284 4.32 17.63 2.95
CA ARG A 284 4.69 18.42 4.14
C ARG A 284 3.46 18.76 4.97
N MET A 285 2.45 19.34 4.32
CA MET A 285 1.23 19.77 5.00
C MET A 285 0.50 18.56 5.60
N GLN A 286 0.47 17.42 4.90
CA GLN A 286 -0.06 16.16 5.45
C GLN A 286 0.67 15.74 6.74
N LEU A 287 2.01 15.76 6.75
CA LEU A 287 2.79 15.41 7.94
C LEU A 287 2.50 16.36 9.10
N GLN A 288 2.55 17.67 8.85
CA GLN A 288 2.35 18.69 9.87
C GLN A 288 0.94 18.62 10.46
N THR A 289 -0.09 18.49 9.63
CA THR A 289 -1.48 18.38 10.09
C THR A 289 -1.68 17.10 10.90
N ALA A 290 -1.11 15.96 10.48
CA ALA A 290 -1.20 14.73 11.25
C ALA A 290 -0.54 14.85 12.64
N LEU A 291 0.63 15.51 12.73
CA LEU A 291 1.29 15.76 14.01
C LEU A 291 0.44 16.65 14.93
N LYS A 292 -0.18 17.72 14.40
CA LYS A 292 -1.08 18.59 15.15
C LYS A 292 -2.34 17.85 15.63
N MET A 293 -2.94 17.01 14.78
CA MET A 293 -4.10 16.19 15.15
C MET A 293 -3.76 15.24 16.30
N ILE A 294 -2.60 14.59 16.23
CA ILE A 294 -2.14 13.65 17.27
C ILE A 294 -1.81 14.40 18.57
N GLU A 295 -1.19 15.58 18.49
CA GLU A 295 -0.95 16.42 19.67
C GLU A 295 -2.25 16.79 20.37
N ALA A 296 -3.25 17.27 19.61
CA ALA A 296 -4.56 17.65 20.14
C ALA A 296 -5.31 16.47 20.76
N ALA A 297 -5.19 15.27 20.16
CA ALA A 297 -5.78 14.05 20.69
C ALA A 297 -5.05 13.53 21.95
N GLY A 298 -3.82 13.98 22.22
CA GLY A 298 -3.01 13.53 23.35
C GLY A 298 -2.44 12.10 23.22
N GLN A 299 -2.79 11.38 22.15
CA GLN A 299 -2.33 10.02 21.87
C GLN A 299 -2.34 9.70 20.37
N GLY A 300 -1.26 9.10 19.87
CA GLY A 300 -1.19 8.64 18.48
C GLY A 300 0.23 8.39 17.98
N VAL A 301 0.32 7.89 16.74
CA VAL A 301 1.58 7.52 16.11
C VAL A 301 1.64 8.02 14.67
N VAL A 302 2.69 8.74 14.31
CA VAL A 302 3.10 8.91 12.90
C VAL A 302 4.23 7.94 12.62
N VAL A 303 4.00 6.94 11.76
CA VAL A 303 5.08 6.11 11.23
C VAL A 303 5.63 6.78 9.98
N TYR A 304 6.91 7.15 10.02
CA TYR A 304 7.62 7.78 8.92
C TYR A 304 8.53 6.76 8.26
N LEU A 305 8.04 6.19 7.15
CA LEU A 305 8.78 5.22 6.36
C LEU A 305 9.67 5.95 5.35
N ARG A 306 10.98 5.68 5.39
CA ARG A 306 11.97 6.25 4.47
C ARG A 306 11.94 5.57 3.10
N GLN A 307 10.83 5.80 2.38
CA GLN A 307 10.51 5.21 1.08
C GLN A 307 10.11 6.28 0.05
N GLU A 308 11.08 7.12 -0.30
CA GLU A 308 10.91 8.24 -1.24
C GLU A 308 10.34 7.81 -2.61
N GLY A 309 9.54 8.69 -3.21
CA GLY A 309 9.03 8.51 -4.57
C GLY A 309 8.00 7.39 -4.72
N ARG A 310 7.36 6.95 -3.63
CA ARG A 310 6.55 5.71 -3.59
C ARG A 310 7.40 4.44 -3.77
N GLY A 311 8.64 4.47 -3.31
CA GLY A 311 9.56 3.32 -3.35
C GLY A 311 10.55 3.34 -4.52
N ILE A 312 10.38 4.21 -5.52
CA ILE A 312 11.33 4.31 -6.66
C ILE A 312 12.62 5.09 -6.33
N GLY A 313 12.65 5.77 -5.17
CA GLY A 313 13.79 6.56 -4.71
C GLY A 313 13.82 7.99 -5.26
N LEU A 314 14.68 8.82 -4.65
CA LEU A 314 14.75 10.26 -4.92
C LEU A 314 15.09 10.59 -6.36
N VAL A 315 16.11 9.95 -6.94
CA VAL A 315 16.57 10.25 -8.31
C VAL A 315 15.47 9.97 -9.34
N ASN A 316 14.79 8.83 -9.23
CA ASN A 316 13.72 8.47 -10.17
C ASN A 316 12.49 9.36 -10.00
N LYS A 317 12.17 9.78 -8.77
CA LYS A 317 11.15 10.81 -8.52
C LYS A 317 11.48 12.13 -9.23
N LEU A 318 12.74 12.59 -9.19
CA LEU A 318 13.14 13.81 -9.89
C LEU A 318 13.08 13.66 -11.41
N LYS A 319 13.44 12.49 -11.95
CA LYS A 319 13.20 12.18 -13.37
C LYS A 319 11.72 12.23 -13.73
N ALA A 320 10.84 11.72 -12.86
CA ALA A 320 9.39 11.81 -13.07
C ALA A 320 8.91 13.26 -13.05
N TYR A 321 9.49 14.13 -12.21
CA TYR A 321 9.21 15.57 -12.26
C TYR A 321 9.64 16.21 -13.57
N SER A 322 10.81 15.85 -14.11
CA SER A 322 11.23 16.35 -15.43
C SER A 322 10.27 15.94 -16.55
N LEU A 323 9.66 14.75 -16.47
CA LEU A 323 8.61 14.35 -17.40
C LEU A 323 7.29 15.11 -17.15
N GLN A 324 6.95 15.40 -15.90
CA GLN A 324 5.78 16.22 -15.59
C GLN A 324 5.92 17.67 -16.08
N ASP A 325 7.13 18.22 -16.04
CA ASP A 325 7.44 19.54 -16.62
C ASP A 325 7.22 19.57 -18.14
N LEU A 326 7.17 18.39 -18.80
CA LEU A 326 6.83 18.22 -20.22
C LEU A 326 5.32 17.94 -20.45
N GLY A 327 4.50 18.02 -19.40
CA GLY A 327 3.04 17.91 -19.48
C GLY A 327 2.45 16.53 -19.17
N PHE A 328 3.28 15.56 -18.77
CA PHE A 328 2.79 14.24 -18.35
C PHE A 328 2.27 14.27 -16.91
N ASP A 329 1.26 13.47 -16.60
CA ASP A 329 0.86 13.34 -15.20
C ASP A 329 1.80 12.41 -14.41
N THR A 330 1.55 12.31 -13.10
CA THR A 330 2.41 11.50 -12.21
C THR A 330 2.40 10.00 -12.53
N VAL A 331 1.29 9.45 -13.03
CA VAL A 331 1.18 8.03 -13.39
C VAL A 331 1.93 7.79 -14.70
N GLU A 332 1.64 8.59 -15.72
CA GLU A 332 2.28 8.49 -17.04
C GLU A 332 3.81 8.67 -16.96
N ALA A 333 4.27 9.61 -16.13
CA ALA A 333 5.69 9.82 -15.89
C ALA A 333 6.37 8.59 -15.28
N ASN A 334 5.71 7.88 -14.36
CA ASN A 334 6.28 6.67 -13.76
C ASN A 334 6.26 5.48 -14.73
N GLU A 335 5.17 5.30 -15.48
CA GLU A 335 5.05 4.25 -16.51
C GLU A 335 6.14 4.40 -17.58
N ARG A 336 6.42 5.63 -18.03
CA ARG A 336 7.52 5.92 -18.96
C ARG A 336 8.90 5.64 -18.40
N LEU A 337 9.07 5.73 -17.09
CA LEU A 337 10.32 5.37 -16.42
C LEU A 337 10.41 3.86 -16.12
N GLY A 338 9.39 3.08 -16.49
CA GLY A 338 9.34 1.63 -16.29
C GLY A 338 8.97 1.22 -14.86
N PHE A 339 8.35 2.11 -14.08
CA PHE A 339 7.96 1.82 -12.69
C PHE A 339 6.44 1.67 -12.55
N PRO A 340 5.96 0.74 -11.70
CA PRO A 340 4.56 0.68 -11.28
C PRO A 340 4.13 1.98 -10.58
N ALA A 341 2.82 2.26 -10.59
CA ALA A 341 2.26 3.48 -10.00
C ALA A 341 2.46 3.60 -8.46
N ASP A 342 2.71 2.48 -7.78
CA ASP A 342 2.97 2.41 -6.33
C ASP A 342 3.78 1.15 -5.97
N LEU A 343 4.97 1.30 -5.40
CA LEU A 343 5.85 0.21 -4.94
C LEU A 343 6.02 0.17 -3.41
N ARG A 344 5.18 0.90 -2.67
CA ARG A 344 5.36 1.03 -1.22
C ARG A 344 5.11 -0.28 -0.49
N ASN A 345 5.99 -0.60 0.46
CA ASN A 345 5.84 -1.75 1.35
C ASN A 345 5.39 -1.27 2.74
N TYR A 346 4.14 -1.56 3.08
CA TYR A 346 3.57 -1.19 4.39
C TYR A 346 3.83 -2.22 5.50
N GLY A 347 4.45 -3.36 5.20
CA GLY A 347 4.77 -4.38 6.20
C GLY A 347 5.74 -3.90 7.26
N MET A 348 6.70 -3.04 6.89
CA MET A 348 7.57 -2.39 7.87
C MET A 348 6.78 -1.51 8.85
N GLY A 349 5.81 -0.77 8.31
CA GLY A 349 4.94 0.07 9.13
C GLY A 349 4.10 -0.73 10.10
N ALA A 350 3.58 -1.88 9.66
CA ALA A 350 2.83 -2.77 10.52
C ALA A 350 3.69 -3.38 11.63
N GLN A 351 4.93 -3.79 11.36
CA GLN A 351 5.84 -4.30 12.40
C GLN A 351 6.21 -3.22 13.43
N ILE A 352 6.39 -1.97 13.00
CA ILE A 352 6.60 -0.83 13.89
C ILE A 352 5.40 -0.63 14.81
N LEU A 353 4.18 -0.66 14.27
CA LEU A 353 2.95 -0.50 15.06
C LEU A 353 2.75 -1.67 16.05
N ASN A 354 3.06 -2.89 15.63
CA ASN A 354 3.02 -4.08 16.49
C ASN A 354 4.05 -3.99 17.63
N ASP A 355 5.25 -3.46 17.37
CA ASP A 355 6.26 -3.20 18.41
C ASP A 355 5.78 -2.15 19.44
N LEU A 356 5.06 -1.13 18.97
CA LEU A 356 4.44 -0.11 19.81
C LEU A 356 3.17 -0.62 20.54
N GLY A 357 2.78 -1.89 20.35
CA GLY A 357 1.61 -2.47 21.00
C GLY A 357 0.26 -2.03 20.44
N VAL A 358 0.24 -1.38 19.27
CA VAL A 358 -1.00 -0.97 18.61
C VAL A 358 -1.73 -2.20 18.09
N ARG A 359 -3.05 -2.27 18.31
CA ARG A 359 -3.93 -3.31 17.77
C ARG A 359 -5.08 -2.74 16.94
N GLN A 360 -5.73 -1.71 17.47
CA GLN A 360 -6.82 -1.02 16.80
C GLN A 360 -6.36 0.36 16.32
N ILE A 361 -6.67 0.70 15.08
CA ILE A 361 -6.18 1.88 14.38
C ILE A 361 -7.35 2.77 13.95
N ARG A 362 -7.26 4.06 14.28
CA ARG A 362 -7.99 5.15 13.62
C ARG A 362 -7.06 5.77 12.57
N LEU A 363 -7.20 5.34 11.32
CA LEU A 363 -6.19 5.63 10.28
C LEU A 363 -6.40 7.01 9.66
N VAL A 364 -5.39 7.87 9.77
CA VAL A 364 -5.35 9.22 9.18
C VAL A 364 -4.93 9.14 7.70
N THR A 365 -5.90 8.97 6.79
CA THR A 365 -5.67 8.80 5.34
C THR A 365 -6.86 9.25 4.50
N ASN A 366 -6.57 9.83 3.32
CA ASN A 366 -7.57 10.05 2.25
C ASN A 366 -7.58 8.91 1.22
N ASN A 367 -6.65 7.96 1.32
CA ASN A 367 -6.55 6.85 0.37
C ASN A 367 -7.15 5.58 1.00
N PRO A 368 -8.26 5.05 0.44
CA PRO A 368 -8.93 3.84 0.94
C PRO A 368 -8.12 2.57 0.66
N ARG A 369 -7.28 2.54 -0.39
CA ARG A 369 -6.42 1.39 -0.72
C ARG A 369 -5.37 1.11 0.37
N LYS A 370 -4.98 2.12 1.16
CA LYS A 370 -4.06 1.93 2.31
C LYS A 370 -4.62 1.02 3.41
N ILE A 371 -5.94 0.78 3.45
CA ILE A 371 -6.61 -0.02 4.48
C ILE A 371 -6.38 -1.53 4.25
N ALA A 372 -6.31 -1.97 2.99
CA ALA A 372 -6.18 -3.40 2.66
C ALA A 372 -4.84 -3.98 3.13
N GLY A 373 -3.75 -3.20 3.06
CA GLY A 373 -2.40 -3.66 3.40
C GLY A 373 -2.12 -3.89 4.89
N LEU A 374 -3.04 -3.55 5.80
CA LEU A 374 -2.82 -3.68 7.26
C LEU A 374 -3.52 -4.90 7.89
N LYS A 375 -4.54 -5.48 7.24
CA LYS A 375 -5.35 -6.57 7.82
C LYS A 375 -4.55 -7.84 8.12
N GLY A 376 -3.48 -8.11 7.37
CA GLY A 376 -2.63 -9.30 7.53
C GLY A 376 -1.70 -9.29 8.75
N TYR A 377 -1.66 -8.20 9.53
CA TYR A 377 -0.65 -7.99 10.59
C TYR A 377 -1.20 -8.03 12.01
N GLY A 378 -2.45 -8.49 12.19
CA GLY A 378 -3.14 -8.38 13.48
C GLY A 378 -3.51 -6.94 13.86
N LEU A 379 -3.52 -6.03 12.87
CA LEU A 379 -3.93 -4.64 13.01
C LEU A 379 -5.34 -4.47 12.44
N GLU A 380 -6.25 -3.98 13.28
CA GLU A 380 -7.64 -3.72 12.93
C GLU A 380 -7.85 -2.23 12.68
N VAL A 381 -8.28 -1.85 11.49
CA VAL A 381 -8.67 -0.46 11.20
C VAL A 381 -10.13 -0.28 11.61
N VAL A 382 -10.36 0.37 12.75
CA VAL A 382 -11.70 0.57 13.34
C VAL A 382 -12.35 1.89 12.93
N ASP A 383 -11.54 2.85 12.46
CA ASP A 383 -12.01 4.17 12.03
C ASP A 383 -11.05 4.73 10.95
N ARG A 384 -11.56 5.62 10.09
CA ARG A 384 -10.76 6.36 9.11
C ARG A 384 -10.99 7.85 9.29
N LEU A 385 -9.91 8.56 9.60
CA LEU A 385 -9.91 10.00 9.77
C LEU A 385 -9.40 10.67 8.49
N PRO A 386 -10.16 11.62 7.92
CA PRO A 386 -9.73 12.37 6.75
C PRO A 386 -8.54 13.28 7.10
N LEU A 387 -7.58 13.37 6.20
CA LEU A 387 -6.43 14.28 6.28
C LEU A 387 -6.51 15.27 5.12
N LEU A 388 -7.47 16.16 5.18
CA LEU A 388 -7.71 17.11 4.11
C LEU A 388 -6.66 18.22 4.20
N ILE A 389 -5.91 18.37 3.11
CA ILE A 389 -4.91 19.42 2.94
C ILE A 389 -5.39 20.36 1.87
N GLU A 390 -5.17 21.64 2.12
CA GLU A 390 -5.45 22.74 1.23
C GLU A 390 -4.76 22.55 -0.14
N ALA A 391 -5.54 22.67 -1.21
CA ALA A 391 -4.99 22.74 -2.55
C ALA A 391 -4.33 24.12 -2.75
N THR A 392 -3.21 24.12 -3.47
CA THR A 392 -2.51 25.33 -3.92
C THR A 392 -2.49 25.33 -5.44
N ASP A 393 -2.20 26.49 -6.04
CA ASP A 393 -2.09 26.61 -7.50
C ASP A 393 -1.05 25.66 -8.11
N TYR A 394 -0.08 25.18 -7.33
CA TYR A 394 0.97 24.26 -7.77
C TYR A 394 0.63 22.78 -7.67
N ASN A 395 -0.37 22.39 -6.87
CA ASN A 395 -0.66 20.98 -6.60
C ASN A 395 -2.10 20.55 -6.93
N VAL A 396 -2.93 21.47 -7.44
CA VAL A 396 -4.33 21.17 -7.77
C VAL A 396 -4.44 20.01 -8.78
N ASP A 397 -3.65 20.02 -9.84
CA ASP A 397 -3.65 18.96 -10.87
C ASP A 397 -3.13 17.62 -10.32
N TYR A 398 -2.13 17.70 -9.43
CA TYR A 398 -1.59 16.54 -8.73
C TYR A 398 -2.63 15.90 -7.79
N LEU A 399 -3.38 16.71 -7.05
CA LEU A 399 -4.47 16.26 -6.18
C LEU A 399 -5.64 15.70 -7.00
N ALA A 400 -5.99 16.33 -8.12
CA ALA A 400 -7.00 15.84 -9.05
C ALA A 400 -6.61 14.47 -9.62
N THR A 401 -5.35 14.30 -10.05
CA THR A 401 -4.82 13.00 -10.51
C THR A 401 -4.90 11.93 -9.42
N LYS A 402 -4.59 12.27 -8.17
CA LYS A 402 -4.75 11.35 -7.03
C LYS A 402 -6.20 10.92 -6.82
N ALA A 403 -7.15 11.83 -6.96
CA ALA A 403 -8.56 11.52 -6.80
C ALA A 403 -9.06 10.63 -7.94
N GLN A 404 -8.83 11.04 -9.19
CA GLN A 404 -9.33 10.38 -10.39
C GLN A 404 -8.66 9.04 -10.67
N LYS A 405 -7.32 8.98 -10.62
CA LYS A 405 -6.55 7.79 -11.05
C LYS A 405 -6.13 6.89 -9.89
N LEU A 406 -6.02 7.42 -8.67
CA LEU A 406 -5.49 6.68 -7.50
C LEU A 406 -6.55 6.44 -6.41
N GLY A 407 -7.81 6.83 -6.66
CA GLY A 407 -8.95 6.56 -5.78
C GLY A 407 -8.88 7.29 -4.44
N HIS A 408 -8.17 8.43 -4.36
CA HIS A 408 -8.18 9.25 -3.16
C HIS A 408 -9.56 9.93 -2.98
N LEU A 409 -10.07 9.93 -1.75
CA LEU A 409 -11.34 10.54 -1.38
C LEU A 409 -11.12 12.04 -1.13
N LEU A 410 -10.99 12.79 -2.22
CA LEU A 410 -10.92 14.25 -2.26
C LEU A 410 -12.17 14.77 -2.96
N LEU A 411 -12.55 16.03 -2.73
CA LEU A 411 -13.74 16.60 -3.36
C LEU A 411 -13.54 16.66 -4.90
N GLN A 412 -14.43 15.98 -5.64
CA GLN A 412 -14.44 15.95 -7.10
C GLN A 412 -15.70 16.59 -7.70
N THR A 413 -16.82 16.56 -6.96
CA THR A 413 -18.03 17.32 -7.29
C THR A 413 -18.24 18.40 -6.23
N TYR A 414 -18.31 19.66 -6.63
CA TYR A 414 -18.51 20.82 -5.75
C TYR A 414 -19.95 21.29 -5.85
N LEU A 415 -20.63 21.46 -4.71
CA LEU A 415 -22.01 21.95 -4.68
C LEU A 415 -22.12 23.37 -4.11
N ILE A 416 -21.44 23.65 -3.01
CA ILE A 416 -21.51 24.95 -2.35
C ILE A 416 -20.18 25.29 -1.67
N THR A 417 -19.80 26.55 -1.74
CA THR A 417 -18.72 27.14 -0.93
C THR A 417 -19.35 27.98 0.17
N LEU A 418 -18.97 27.78 1.43
CA LEU A 418 -19.35 28.61 2.57
C LEU A 418 -18.14 29.37 3.08
N ALA A 419 -18.30 30.66 3.32
CA ALA A 419 -17.37 31.49 4.07
C ALA A 419 -18.04 31.92 5.38
N LEU A 420 -17.39 31.61 6.51
CA LEU A 420 -17.96 31.71 7.85
C LEU A 420 -17.07 32.56 8.75
N ASP A 421 -17.69 33.45 9.51
CA ASP A 421 -17.05 34.28 10.53
C ASP A 421 -17.73 34.13 11.88
N TRP A 422 -16.92 33.98 12.93
CA TRP A 422 -17.36 33.97 14.32
C TRP A 422 -17.06 35.30 15.00
N GLN A 423 -17.84 35.62 16.05
CA GLN A 423 -17.69 36.86 16.83
C GLN A 423 -16.27 37.04 17.42
N ASP A 424 -15.59 35.94 17.74
CA ASP A 424 -14.28 35.96 18.42
C ASP A 424 -13.09 36.30 17.49
N GLY A 425 -13.30 36.43 16.17
CA GLY A 425 -12.25 36.78 15.22
C GLY A 425 -11.27 35.64 14.92
N GLU A 426 -9.95 35.89 15.01
CA GLU A 426 -8.92 34.89 14.70
C GLU A 426 -8.96 33.70 15.67
N LEU A 427 -9.20 32.50 15.13
CA LEU A 427 -9.23 31.26 15.90
C LEU A 427 -7.83 30.72 16.14
N SER A 428 -7.58 30.20 17.34
CA SER A 428 -6.41 29.33 17.57
C SER A 428 -6.49 28.06 16.70
N ALA A 429 -5.36 27.38 16.50
CA ALA A 429 -5.32 26.14 15.70
C ALA A 429 -6.27 25.06 16.24
N THR A 430 -6.40 24.94 17.57
CA THR A 430 -7.32 24.01 18.23
C THR A 430 -8.77 24.37 17.97
N GLN A 431 -9.15 25.64 18.17
CA GLN A 431 -10.52 26.10 17.91
C GLN A 431 -10.88 25.91 16.43
N ARG A 432 -9.98 26.29 15.51
CA ARG A 432 -10.17 26.08 14.07
C ARG A 432 -10.47 24.61 13.75
N TYR A 433 -9.70 23.69 14.34
CA TYR A 433 -9.93 22.26 14.17
C TYR A 433 -11.29 21.82 14.72
N GLU A 434 -11.69 22.28 15.91
CA GLU A 434 -12.99 21.96 16.50
C GLU A 434 -14.16 22.47 15.65
N HIS A 435 -14.07 23.70 15.12
CA HIS A 435 -15.06 24.25 14.20
C HIS A 435 -15.14 23.42 12.91
N LEU A 436 -14.00 23.03 12.36
CA LEU A 436 -13.93 22.21 11.16
C LEU A 436 -14.51 20.80 11.35
N GLU A 437 -14.22 20.15 12.49
CA GLU A 437 -14.79 18.84 12.81
C GLU A 437 -16.31 18.91 13.01
N LYS A 438 -16.81 19.95 13.70
CA LYS A 438 -18.27 20.16 13.80
C LYS A 438 -18.92 20.29 12.43
N LEU A 439 -18.32 21.04 11.51
CA LEU A 439 -18.84 21.20 10.15
C LEU A 439 -18.77 19.89 9.34
N ARG A 440 -17.72 19.08 9.55
CA ARG A 440 -17.62 17.72 8.99
C ARG A 440 -18.69 16.78 9.53
N ASP A 441 -19.01 16.87 10.82
CA ASP A 441 -20.09 16.08 11.43
C ASP A 441 -21.46 16.45 10.84
N LEU A 442 -21.74 17.75 10.70
CA LEU A 442 -22.97 18.23 10.06
C LEU A 442 -23.07 17.75 8.60
N ALA A 443 -21.99 17.90 7.84
CA ALA A 443 -21.93 17.45 6.45
C ALA A 443 -22.11 15.92 6.32
N ARG A 444 -21.53 15.13 7.22
CA ARG A 444 -21.77 13.67 7.28
C ARG A 444 -23.24 13.34 7.50
N GLY A 445 -23.95 14.11 8.32
CA GLY A 445 -25.40 13.97 8.54
C GLY A 445 -26.24 14.11 7.27
N VAL A 446 -25.71 14.76 6.23
CA VAL A 446 -26.35 14.93 4.91
C VAL A 446 -25.57 14.27 3.77
N ASN A 447 -24.64 13.37 4.08
CA ASN A 447 -23.79 12.64 3.12
C ASN A 447 -22.93 13.53 2.21
N LEU A 448 -22.43 14.65 2.73
CA LEU A 448 -21.50 15.53 2.03
C LEU A 448 -20.09 15.43 2.63
N LEU A 449 -19.09 15.54 1.77
CA LEU A 449 -17.71 15.79 2.13
C LEU A 449 -17.48 17.30 2.27
N VAL A 450 -16.53 17.66 3.12
CA VAL A 450 -16.10 19.04 3.36
C VAL A 450 -14.65 19.16 2.96
N GLN A 451 -14.28 20.21 2.23
CA GLN A 451 -12.90 20.55 1.92
C GLN A 451 -12.66 22.02 2.26
N GLU A 452 -11.63 22.29 3.05
CA GLU A 452 -11.22 23.66 3.37
C GLU A 452 -10.57 24.35 2.17
N GLU A 453 -10.82 25.65 2.04
CA GLU A 453 -10.37 26.50 0.95
C GLU A 453 -9.56 27.67 1.49
N THR A 454 -8.34 27.83 1.00
CA THR A 454 -7.41 28.88 1.46
C THR A 454 -6.68 29.57 0.33
N ARG A 455 -6.99 29.24 -0.93
CA ARG A 455 -6.41 29.92 -2.08
C ARG A 455 -6.65 31.43 -1.95
N PRO A 456 -5.68 32.28 -2.33
CA PRO A 456 -5.80 33.74 -2.25
C PRO A 456 -7.07 34.28 -2.93
N VAL A 457 -7.56 33.59 -3.98
CA VAL A 457 -8.81 33.92 -4.66
C VAL A 457 -10.02 33.87 -3.73
N ALA A 458 -10.11 32.88 -2.83
CA ALA A 458 -11.21 32.79 -1.87
C ALA A 458 -11.17 33.96 -0.88
N ILE A 459 -9.98 34.32 -0.41
CA ILE A 459 -9.79 35.47 0.48
C ILE A 459 -10.21 36.78 -0.22
N ALA A 460 -9.83 36.94 -1.50
CA ALA A 460 -10.21 38.09 -2.30
C ALA A 460 -11.73 38.19 -2.51
N LEU A 461 -12.42 37.06 -2.65
CA LEU A 461 -13.86 37.00 -2.85
C LEU A 461 -14.68 37.27 -1.59
N PHE A 462 -14.30 36.64 -0.48
CA PHE A 462 -15.09 36.66 0.74
C PHE A 462 -14.59 37.66 1.79
N GLY A 463 -13.48 38.37 1.51
CA GLY A 463 -13.00 39.46 2.37
C GLY A 463 -12.40 38.99 3.70
N LYS A 464 -11.47 38.01 3.64
CA LYS A 464 -10.79 37.39 4.80
C LYS A 464 -11.73 36.76 5.84
N PRO A 465 -12.58 35.80 5.46
CA PRO A 465 -13.37 35.07 6.43
C PRO A 465 -12.51 34.17 7.32
N VAL A 466 -13.01 33.83 8.50
CA VAL A 466 -12.34 32.92 9.45
C VAL A 466 -12.16 31.53 8.84
N LEU A 467 -13.18 30.99 8.16
CA LEU A 467 -13.14 29.70 7.45
C LEU A 467 -13.82 29.81 6.07
N VAL A 468 -13.22 29.20 5.05
CA VAL A 468 -13.88 28.94 3.75
C VAL A 468 -13.87 27.44 3.48
N LEU A 469 -15.01 26.90 3.07
CA LEU A 469 -15.25 25.46 2.96
C LEU A 469 -16.06 25.15 1.72
N HIS A 470 -15.62 24.18 0.93
CA HIS A 470 -16.40 23.54 -0.11
C HIS A 470 -17.12 22.32 0.45
N PHE A 471 -18.35 22.10 -0.01
CA PHE A 471 -19.14 20.93 0.29
C PHE A 471 -19.56 20.22 -1.00
N GLY A 472 -19.54 18.90 -0.99
CA GLY A 472 -19.83 18.10 -2.18
C GLY A 472 -19.48 16.62 -2.04
N PHE A 473 -19.04 16.00 -3.13
CA PHE A 473 -18.78 14.56 -3.20
C PHE A 473 -17.38 14.24 -3.71
N ASP A 474 -16.89 13.05 -3.39
CA ASP A 474 -15.60 12.52 -3.85
C ASP A 474 -15.65 11.86 -5.23
N GLN A 475 -16.83 11.76 -5.84
CA GLN A 475 -17.02 11.23 -7.18
C GLN A 475 -17.19 12.40 -8.16
N PRO A 476 -16.57 12.34 -9.34
CA PRO A 476 -16.74 13.37 -10.37
C PRO A 476 -18.12 13.24 -11.04
N ASP A 477 -18.58 14.34 -11.65
CA ASP A 477 -19.78 14.39 -12.52
C ASP A 477 -21.10 13.88 -11.89
N LEU A 478 -21.20 13.92 -10.56
CA LEU A 478 -22.42 13.49 -9.84
C LEU A 478 -23.56 14.50 -9.89
N ALA A 479 -23.25 15.78 -10.13
CA ALA A 479 -24.22 16.86 -10.12
C ALA A 479 -24.44 17.40 -11.54
N PRO A 480 -25.68 17.34 -12.07
CA PRO A 480 -26.04 18.08 -13.27
C PRO A 480 -25.72 19.57 -13.09
N ALA A 481 -25.32 20.25 -14.17
CA ALA A 481 -24.87 21.65 -14.08
C ALA A 481 -25.91 22.59 -13.44
N GLU A 482 -27.20 22.27 -13.54
CA GLU A 482 -28.31 23.06 -13.01
C GLU A 482 -29.04 22.39 -11.83
N TRP A 483 -28.37 21.48 -11.11
CA TRP A 483 -28.97 20.73 -9.99
C TRP A 483 -29.68 21.62 -8.96
N TYR A 484 -29.21 22.87 -8.78
CA TYR A 484 -29.73 23.85 -7.83
C TYR A 484 -31.02 24.55 -8.29
N GLN A 485 -31.38 24.46 -9.57
CA GLN A 485 -32.64 24.97 -10.14
C GLN A 485 -33.69 23.87 -10.31
N MET A 486 -33.26 22.61 -10.30
CA MET A 486 -34.15 21.47 -10.44
C MET A 486 -34.90 21.23 -9.12
N ALA A 487 -36.16 21.67 -9.02
CA ALA A 487 -37.00 21.34 -7.87
C ALA A 487 -37.93 20.17 -8.20
N PRO A 488 -37.93 19.05 -7.45
CA PRO A 488 -37.12 18.74 -6.26
C PRO A 488 -35.82 17.95 -6.56
N HIS A 489 -34.64 18.53 -6.25
CA HIS A 489 -33.36 17.83 -6.32
C HIS A 489 -32.84 17.41 -4.93
N PRO A 490 -32.35 16.16 -4.73
CA PRO A 490 -31.86 15.69 -3.44
C PRO A 490 -30.70 16.52 -2.89
N TYR A 491 -29.78 16.97 -3.75
CA TYR A 491 -28.66 17.82 -3.32
C TYR A 491 -29.11 19.19 -2.78
N ALA A 492 -30.15 19.78 -3.38
CA ALA A 492 -30.70 21.03 -2.89
C ALA A 492 -31.33 20.87 -1.50
N LYS A 493 -32.00 19.75 -1.25
CA LYS A 493 -32.52 19.41 0.08
C LYS A 493 -31.40 19.17 1.11
N ALA A 494 -30.34 18.45 0.72
CA ALA A 494 -29.20 18.20 1.59
C ALA A 494 -28.50 19.50 1.99
N ILE A 495 -28.29 20.41 1.04
CA ILE A 495 -27.67 21.72 1.29
C ILE A 495 -28.58 22.62 2.12
N ALA A 496 -29.88 22.66 1.86
CA ALA A 496 -30.82 23.40 2.70
C ALA A 496 -30.75 22.92 4.16
N THR A 497 -30.75 21.59 4.37
CA THR A 497 -30.62 20.98 5.70
C THR A 497 -29.29 21.34 6.37
N LEU A 498 -28.18 21.28 5.62
CA LEU A 498 -26.86 21.68 6.11
C LEU A 498 -26.85 23.16 6.52
N LEU A 499 -27.36 24.05 5.67
CA LEU A 499 -27.43 25.47 5.93
C LEU A 499 -28.25 25.77 7.19
N ASP A 500 -29.41 25.11 7.36
CA ASP A 500 -30.24 25.22 8.57
C ASP A 500 -29.48 24.82 9.85
N GLN A 501 -28.59 23.83 9.76
CA GLN A 501 -27.76 23.44 10.90
C GLN A 501 -26.61 24.43 11.14
N VAL A 502 -25.96 24.90 10.07
CA VAL A 502 -24.83 25.84 10.15
C VAL A 502 -25.26 27.19 10.73
N VAL A 503 -26.44 27.71 10.35
CA VAL A 503 -26.94 28.98 10.90
C VAL A 503 -27.23 28.94 12.40
N ASN A 504 -27.35 27.75 12.98
CA ASN A 504 -27.56 27.54 14.42
C ASN A 504 -26.23 27.32 15.18
N LEU A 505 -25.07 27.42 14.52
CA LEU A 505 -23.78 27.32 15.20
C LEU A 505 -23.60 28.53 16.15
N PRO A 506 -23.14 28.28 17.39
CA PRO A 506 -23.00 29.33 18.38
C PRO A 506 -21.95 30.36 17.93
N TYR A 507 -22.23 31.63 18.22
CA TYR A 507 -21.36 32.79 17.95
C TYR A 507 -21.03 33.04 16.47
N LEU A 508 -21.77 32.42 15.54
CA LEU A 508 -21.62 32.71 14.11
C LEU A 508 -22.13 34.13 13.83
N HIS A 509 -21.25 35.01 13.33
CA HIS A 509 -21.56 36.40 13.03
C HIS A 509 -21.98 36.59 11.57
N ARG A 510 -21.28 35.94 10.63
CA ARG A 510 -21.51 36.13 9.20
C ARG A 510 -21.38 34.81 8.46
N LEU A 511 -22.29 34.59 7.52
CA LEU A 511 -22.24 33.50 6.57
C LEU A 511 -22.37 34.07 5.16
N GLN A 512 -21.42 33.70 4.31
CA GLN A 512 -21.49 33.91 2.87
C GLN A 512 -21.50 32.57 2.16
N LEU A 513 -22.23 32.46 1.05
CA LEU A 513 -22.25 31.25 0.25
C LEU A 513 -22.18 31.53 -1.25
N LEU A 514 -21.59 30.58 -1.97
CA LEU A 514 -21.50 30.55 -3.43
C LEU A 514 -21.91 29.15 -3.91
N ILE A 515 -22.85 29.10 -4.86
CA ILE A 515 -23.33 27.83 -5.44
C ILE A 515 -22.41 27.40 -6.58
N ALA A 516 -22.10 26.11 -6.64
CA ALA A 516 -21.28 25.49 -7.67
C ALA A 516 -22.11 24.56 -8.56
N ASN A 517 -21.73 24.47 -9.84
CA ASN A 517 -22.39 23.65 -10.85
C ASN A 517 -21.82 22.22 -10.94
N GLY A 518 -21.26 21.70 -9.85
CA GLY A 518 -20.54 20.42 -9.83
C GLY A 518 -19.03 20.55 -10.02
N ARG A 519 -18.52 21.69 -10.50
CA ARG A 519 -17.08 21.96 -10.66
C ARG A 519 -16.56 22.93 -9.62
N ASP A 520 -15.25 22.94 -9.40
CA ASP A 520 -14.59 23.91 -8.51
C ASP A 520 -14.98 25.34 -8.89
N PRO A 521 -15.76 26.05 -8.05
CA PRO A 521 -16.30 27.36 -8.40
C PRO A 521 -15.22 28.43 -8.48
N LEU A 522 -14.01 28.17 -7.97
CA LEU A 522 -12.93 29.16 -7.93
C LEU A 522 -11.88 28.95 -9.03
N ALA A 523 -11.90 27.83 -9.75
CA ALA A 523 -10.90 27.53 -10.79
C ALA A 523 -11.02 28.43 -12.04
N HIS A 524 -12.23 28.91 -12.35
CA HIS A 524 -12.52 29.63 -13.60
C HIS A 524 -13.47 30.82 -13.41
N LEU A 525 -13.26 31.62 -12.36
CA LEU A 525 -14.07 32.80 -12.08
C LEU A 525 -14.00 33.83 -13.21
N ARG A 526 -15.10 34.02 -13.94
CA ARG A 526 -15.20 34.96 -15.06
C ARG A 526 -15.62 36.36 -14.59
N GLY A 527 -14.83 37.01 -13.74
CA GLY A 527 -14.82 38.48 -13.51
C GLY A 527 -16.12 39.22 -13.10
N ASN A 528 -17.32 38.63 -13.16
CA ASN A 528 -18.61 39.29 -12.97
C ASN A 528 -19.42 38.58 -11.86
N LEU A 529 -18.87 38.49 -10.66
CA LEU A 529 -19.64 38.02 -9.51
C LEU A 529 -20.56 39.12 -9.01
N SER A 530 -21.80 38.75 -8.66
CA SER A 530 -22.75 39.66 -8.02
C SER A 530 -22.94 39.30 -6.54
N ASN A 531 -23.30 40.28 -5.71
CA ASN A 531 -23.56 40.09 -4.28
C ASN A 531 -25.06 40.22 -4.01
N ALA A 532 -25.61 39.32 -3.21
CA ALA A 532 -27.01 39.35 -2.76
C ALA A 532 -27.08 39.28 -1.23
N SER A 533 -27.90 40.14 -0.60
CA SER A 533 -28.16 40.07 0.83
C SER A 533 -29.37 39.19 1.12
N LEU A 534 -29.24 38.28 2.09
CA LEU A 534 -30.31 37.37 2.51
C LEU A 534 -31.00 37.89 3.78
N ALA A 535 -32.27 38.26 3.67
CA ALA A 535 -33.10 38.68 4.82
C ALA A 535 -33.62 37.50 5.67
N HIS A 536 -33.62 36.29 5.10
CA HIS A 536 -34.06 35.04 5.73
C HIS A 536 -32.93 33.99 5.67
N PRO A 537 -33.03 32.88 6.43
CA PRO A 537 -32.03 31.82 6.39
C PRO A 537 -31.77 31.36 4.95
N PRO A 538 -30.50 31.10 4.56
CA PRO A 538 -30.14 30.72 3.20
C PRO A 538 -30.91 29.54 2.58
N SER A 539 -31.39 28.61 3.42
CA SER A 539 -32.25 27.48 3.05
C SER A 539 -33.59 27.91 2.46
N ALA A 540 -34.12 29.07 2.87
CA ALA A 540 -35.41 29.59 2.43
C ALA A 540 -35.41 30.09 0.97
N GLN A 541 -34.24 30.16 0.31
CA GLN A 541 -34.10 30.54 -1.10
C GLN A 541 -33.93 29.34 -2.03
N GLN A 542 -34.26 28.12 -1.58
CA GLN A 542 -34.23 26.94 -2.42
C GLN A 542 -35.08 27.16 -3.69
N GLY A 543 -34.47 27.04 -4.87
CA GLY A 543 -35.08 27.33 -6.18
C GLY A 543 -34.81 28.73 -6.74
N GLN A 544 -34.17 29.62 -5.98
CA GLN A 544 -33.69 30.94 -6.43
C GLN A 544 -32.16 31.04 -6.49
N TRP A 545 -31.49 29.91 -6.23
CA TRP A 545 -30.04 29.82 -6.27
C TRP A 545 -29.51 29.99 -7.68
N GLN A 546 -28.43 30.74 -7.78
CA GLN A 546 -27.68 30.98 -9.00
C GLN A 546 -26.20 30.79 -8.72
N THR A 547 -25.49 30.26 -9.71
CA THR A 547 -24.02 30.31 -9.74
C THR A 547 -23.56 31.75 -9.91
N GLU A 548 -22.33 32.04 -9.52
CA GLU A 548 -21.72 33.38 -9.66
C GLU A 548 -22.40 34.50 -8.84
N VAL A 549 -23.26 34.14 -7.88
CA VAL A 549 -23.84 35.04 -6.88
C VAL A 549 -23.31 34.68 -5.50
N ILE A 550 -22.73 35.65 -4.79
CA ILE A 550 -22.36 35.50 -3.39
C ILE A 550 -23.54 35.98 -2.54
N TYR A 551 -24.19 35.04 -1.87
CA TYR A 551 -25.26 35.37 -0.93
C TYR A 551 -24.69 35.58 0.46
N CYS A 552 -25.05 36.68 1.11
CA CYS A 552 -24.55 37.07 2.43
C CYS A 552 -25.70 37.15 3.44
N HIS A 553 -25.53 36.48 4.59
CA HIS A 553 -26.39 36.60 5.75
C HIS A 553 -25.56 37.04 6.95
N GLN A 554 -25.95 38.16 7.57
CA GLN A 554 -25.37 38.64 8.82
C GLN A 554 -26.33 38.38 9.96
N PHE A 555 -25.84 37.69 10.98
CA PHE A 555 -26.59 37.45 12.20
C PHE A 555 -26.55 38.70 13.07
N LYS A 556 -27.71 39.10 13.61
CA LYS A 556 -27.76 40.12 14.66
C LYS A 556 -27.22 39.48 15.93
N GLY A 557 -26.16 40.06 16.49
CA GLY A 557 -25.47 39.57 17.67
C GLY A 557 -26.32 39.52 18.91
#